data_AF-A0A2B7Z1V5-F1
#
_entry.id   AF-A0A2B7Z1V5-F1
#
_cell.length_a   1.000
_cell.length_b   1.000
_cell.length_c   1.000
_cell.angle_alpha   90.00
_cell.angle_beta   90.00
_cell.angle_gamma   90.00
#
_symmetry.space_group_name_H-M   'P 1'
#
loop_
_entity.id
_entity.type
_entity.pdbx_description
1 polymer ?
#
loop_
_entity_poly.entity_id
_entity_poly.type
_entity_poly.pdbx_seq_one_letter_code
_entity_poly.pdbx_strand_id
1 'polypeptide(L)'
;MDSKPDFSKTYLSEPPFQYKYNAQTTWNILANPNYKKEHQDTIQELEKHISKDSSDRYASKLLEENHVPAAAETDLNSFDPAEPRGLTNEVYHRIEELKILLDQGVVDDEDEKNIRAILVSYREGNLHVEPRKVSLWKGGKMKRGLGEDVDPKDFVNLVKKWNKEDSEGTPWVEDPEPADEMAEHAKYPPCNTHHQHKTFHYLDDTGAAYLSVRDTDLGRLGYCNNYAYKKGWRRMRTANGVVNKQKLGIEVRLLMLSGNYIQGFQETDAVAHRGPTYGSYLSGLFVRKSLFTGTCPDGNGNLVVSVKKHGITANIDVV
;
A
#
# COMPACT_ATOMS: atom_id res chain seq x y z
N MET A 1 -50.90 -14.72 -18.64
CA MET A 1 -50.82 -14.30 -17.22
C MET A 1 -49.53 -14.92 -16.74
N ASP A 2 -48.43 -14.21 -16.94
CA ASP A 2 -47.10 -14.82 -16.85
C ASP A 2 -46.44 -14.25 -15.59
N SER A 3 -46.33 -15.11 -14.58
CA SER A 3 -45.74 -14.82 -13.29
C SER A 3 -44.24 -14.51 -13.45
N LYS A 4 -43.81 -13.36 -12.93
CA LYS A 4 -42.39 -13.01 -12.83
C LYS A 4 -41.66 -13.97 -11.88
N PRO A 5 -40.37 -14.28 -12.11
CA PRO A 5 -39.62 -15.16 -11.22
C PRO A 5 -39.30 -14.45 -9.90
N ASP A 6 -39.52 -15.16 -8.79
CA ASP A 6 -39.10 -14.77 -7.45
C ASP A 6 -37.63 -15.15 -7.25
N PHE A 7 -36.78 -14.14 -7.07
CA PHE A 7 -35.34 -14.29 -6.84
C PHE A 7 -34.95 -14.11 -5.36
N SER A 8 -35.91 -14.24 -4.42
CA SER A 8 -35.67 -13.98 -3.00
C SER A 8 -34.88 -15.06 -2.24
N LYS A 9 -34.38 -16.11 -2.91
CA LYS A 9 -33.62 -17.17 -2.21
C LYS A 9 -32.44 -17.67 -3.04
N THR A 10 -31.26 -17.47 -2.46
CA THR A 10 -29.97 -18.20 -2.60
C THR A 10 -28.81 -17.23 -2.86
N TYR A 11 -27.66 -17.51 -2.23
CA TYR A 11 -26.39 -16.76 -2.19
C TYR A 11 -26.19 -15.81 -1.00
N LEU A 12 -26.31 -16.38 0.20
CA LEU A 12 -25.53 -15.96 1.37
C LEU A 12 -24.73 -17.17 1.86
N SER A 13 -23.47 -17.29 1.46
CA SER A 13 -22.43 -18.01 2.21
C SER A 13 -21.08 -17.78 1.54
N GLU A 14 -20.29 -16.89 2.15
CA GLU A 14 -18.81 -16.80 2.22
C GLU A 14 -18.33 -15.34 2.07
N PRO A 15 -17.56 -14.80 3.02
CA PRO A 15 -16.90 -13.51 2.84
C PRO A 15 -15.66 -13.68 1.95
N PRO A 16 -15.48 -12.87 0.88
CA PRO A 16 -14.23 -12.88 0.12
C PRO A 16 -13.18 -12.04 0.88
N PHE A 17 -12.07 -12.70 1.23
CA PHE A 17 -10.73 -12.15 1.51
C PHE A 17 -10.63 -10.65 1.83
N GLN A 18 -10.46 -10.33 3.11
CA GLN A 18 -10.01 -9.02 3.56
C GLN A 18 -8.48 -8.90 3.39
N TYR A 19 -8.04 -7.95 2.58
CA TYR A 19 -6.64 -7.49 2.57
C TYR A 19 -6.60 -6.12 3.26
N LYS A 20 -5.89 -6.03 4.39
CA LYS A 20 -5.71 -4.81 5.19
C LYS A 20 -4.50 -3.99 4.73
N TYR A 21 -4.59 -2.67 4.96
CA TYR A 21 -3.67 -1.63 4.50
C TYR A 21 -2.38 -1.55 5.35
N ASN A 22 -1.37 -0.87 4.82
CA ASN A 22 0.05 -1.13 5.06
C ASN A 22 0.69 -0.17 6.10
N ALA A 23 1.33 -0.76 7.13
CA ALA A 23 2.25 -0.13 8.09
C ALA A 23 3.62 0.24 7.48
N GLN A 24 3.76 0.04 6.18
CA GLN A 24 5.02 0.08 5.45
C GLN A 24 5.33 1.43 4.78
N THR A 25 4.41 2.40 4.85
CA THR A 25 4.72 3.79 4.46
C THR A 25 5.58 4.49 5.51
N THR A 26 5.32 4.23 6.81
CA THR A 26 6.16 4.71 7.92
C THR A 26 7.52 3.99 7.95
N TRP A 27 7.55 2.73 7.55
CA TRP A 27 8.75 1.88 7.48
C TRP A 27 9.76 2.33 6.40
N ASN A 28 9.32 2.71 5.20
CA ASN A 28 10.23 3.18 4.14
C ASN A 28 10.99 4.47 4.51
N ILE A 29 10.46 5.22 5.47
CA ILE A 29 11.05 6.48 5.95
C ILE A 29 12.07 6.18 7.07
N LEU A 30 11.85 5.16 7.90
CA LEU A 30 12.68 4.90 9.08
C LEU A 30 13.76 3.83 8.87
N ALA A 31 13.57 2.90 7.93
CA ALA A 31 14.44 1.73 7.74
C ALA A 31 15.62 1.96 6.75
N ASN A 32 15.69 3.09 6.06
CA ASN A 32 16.83 3.40 5.18
C ASN A 32 18.02 3.91 6.03
N PRO A 33 19.15 3.20 6.10
CA PRO A 33 20.30 3.62 6.91
C PRO A 33 20.92 4.95 6.43
N ASN A 34 20.65 5.34 5.18
CA ASN A 34 21.01 6.64 4.63
C ASN A 34 19.89 7.68 4.77
N TYR A 35 18.69 7.33 5.27
CA TYR A 35 17.56 8.27 5.36
C TYR A 35 17.94 9.54 6.08
N LYS A 36 18.61 9.44 7.23
CA LYS A 36 19.07 10.63 7.98
C LYS A 36 19.93 11.54 7.12
N LYS A 37 20.84 10.95 6.34
CA LYS A 37 21.75 11.67 5.45
C LYS A 37 21.02 12.23 4.23
N GLU A 38 20.21 11.44 3.54
CA GLU A 38 19.42 11.86 2.37
C GLU A 38 18.39 12.94 2.73
N HIS A 39 17.79 12.84 3.91
CA HIS A 39 16.89 13.84 4.47
C HIS A 39 17.63 15.14 4.81
N GLN A 40 18.80 15.05 5.44
CA GLN A 40 19.67 16.22 5.66
C GLN A 40 20.14 16.85 4.35
N ASP A 41 20.52 16.05 3.35
CA ASP A 41 20.92 16.53 2.03
C ASP A 41 19.74 17.23 1.33
N THR A 42 18.52 16.70 1.48
CA THR A 42 17.27 17.31 0.97
C THR A 42 16.97 18.64 1.66
N ILE A 43 17.09 18.70 3.00
CA ILE A 43 16.93 19.94 3.77
C ILE A 43 17.94 21.00 3.30
N GLN A 44 19.22 20.63 3.18
CA GLN A 44 20.28 21.54 2.71
C GLN A 44 20.04 22.04 1.28
N GLU A 45 19.52 21.18 0.40
CA GLU A 45 19.16 21.56 -0.97
C GLU A 45 17.98 22.55 -0.99
N LEU A 46 16.95 22.32 -0.17
CA LEU A 46 15.81 23.22 -0.01
C LEU A 46 16.22 24.58 0.57
N GLU A 47 17.06 24.61 1.60
CA GLU A 47 17.62 25.84 2.18
C GLU A 47 18.46 26.63 1.16
N LYS A 48 19.24 25.93 0.33
CA LYS A 48 20.01 26.53 -0.77
C LYS A 48 19.11 27.11 -1.87
N HIS A 49 17.93 26.53 -2.10
CA HIS A 49 16.94 27.06 -3.02
C HIS A 49 16.28 28.33 -2.46
N ILE A 50 15.86 28.32 -1.18
CA ILE A 50 15.23 29.47 -0.51
C ILE A 50 16.19 30.66 -0.41
N SER A 51 17.48 30.43 -0.14
CA SER A 51 18.48 31.49 -0.04
C SER A 51 18.80 32.18 -1.38
N LYS A 52 18.55 31.51 -2.51
CA LYS A 52 18.75 32.08 -3.85
C LYS A 52 17.53 32.82 -4.38
N ASP A 53 16.35 32.46 -3.92
CA ASP A 53 15.10 33.12 -4.29
C ASP A 53 14.19 33.22 -3.06
N SER A 54 14.29 34.34 -2.34
CA SER A 54 13.55 34.61 -1.11
C SER A 54 12.02 34.63 -1.29
N SER A 55 11.51 34.46 -2.52
CA SER A 55 10.09 34.41 -2.84
C SER A 55 9.54 32.99 -3.05
N ASP A 56 10.39 31.95 -2.98
CA ASP A 56 9.98 30.57 -3.24
C ASP A 56 9.17 29.98 -2.05
N ARG A 57 7.87 30.32 -2.07
CA ARG A 57 6.85 29.84 -1.13
C ARG A 57 6.71 28.31 -1.12
N TYR A 58 7.06 27.65 -2.21
CA TYR A 58 6.92 26.20 -2.35
C TYR A 58 8.07 25.47 -1.65
N ALA A 59 9.32 25.91 -1.87
CA ALA A 59 10.47 25.39 -1.15
C ALA A 59 10.37 25.62 0.36
N SER A 60 9.85 26.78 0.78
CA SER A 60 9.62 27.10 2.21
C SER A 60 8.61 26.16 2.87
N LYS A 61 7.50 25.85 2.19
CA LYS A 61 6.49 24.93 2.70
C LYS A 61 7.01 23.49 2.75
N LEU A 62 7.76 23.05 1.74
CA LEU A 62 8.42 21.75 1.77
C LEU A 62 9.46 21.66 2.90
N LEU A 63 10.21 22.73 3.18
CA LEU A 63 11.16 22.76 4.28
C LEU A 63 10.47 22.64 5.65
N GLU A 64 9.30 23.28 5.82
CA GLU A 64 8.46 23.13 7.02
C GLU A 64 7.89 21.70 7.15
N GLU A 65 7.43 21.10 6.04
CA GLU A 65 6.89 19.73 6.03
C GLU A 65 7.97 18.65 6.25
N ASN A 66 9.22 18.93 5.87
CA ASN A 66 10.37 18.05 6.10
C ASN A 66 11.13 18.38 7.40
N HIS A 67 10.79 19.46 8.12
CA HIS A 67 11.25 19.64 9.48
C HIS A 67 10.48 18.67 10.39
N VAL A 68 11.06 17.50 10.63
CA VAL A 68 10.63 16.64 11.72
C VAL A 68 10.82 17.45 13.00
N PRO A 69 9.76 17.73 13.79
CA PRO A 69 9.93 18.45 15.05
C PRO A 69 10.96 17.70 15.88
N ALA A 70 11.96 18.39 16.44
CA ALA A 70 13.06 17.79 17.18
C ALA A 70 12.63 16.83 18.33
N ALA A 71 11.35 16.85 18.70
CA ALA A 71 10.73 15.91 19.63
C ALA A 71 10.40 14.51 19.04
N ALA A 72 10.50 14.31 17.73
CA ALA A 72 10.29 13.03 17.03
C ALA A 72 11.59 12.44 16.46
N GLU A 73 12.75 13.02 16.80
CA GLU A 73 14.03 12.31 16.75
C GLU A 73 14.07 11.33 17.93
N THR A 74 13.31 10.24 17.85
CA THR A 74 13.61 9.06 18.67
C THR A 74 15.03 8.65 18.29
N ASP A 75 15.94 8.75 19.25
CA ASP A 75 17.29 8.23 19.09
C ASP A 75 17.14 6.75 18.74
N LEU A 76 17.33 6.40 17.47
CA LEU A 76 17.24 5.02 16.97
C LEU A 76 18.26 4.09 17.66
N ASN A 77 19.18 4.63 18.46
CA ASN A 77 20.08 3.89 19.34
C ASN A 77 19.58 3.80 20.80
N SER A 78 18.50 4.48 21.15
CA SER A 78 17.85 4.32 22.46
C SER A 78 16.98 3.07 22.40
N PHE A 79 17.58 1.94 22.76
CA PHE A 79 16.84 0.70 22.98
C PHE A 79 15.77 0.92 24.05
N ASP A 80 14.57 0.41 23.82
CA ASP A 80 13.52 0.37 24.84
C ASP A 80 14.11 -0.30 26.10
N PRO A 81 14.19 0.40 27.25
CA PRO A 81 14.80 -0.13 28.45
C PRO A 81 14.05 -1.34 29.02
N ALA A 82 12.82 -1.61 28.56
CA ALA A 82 12.08 -2.81 28.90
C ALA A 82 12.57 -4.07 28.16
N GLU A 83 13.34 -3.95 27.07
CA GLU A 83 13.82 -5.09 26.32
C GLU A 83 15.07 -5.74 26.96
N PRO A 84 15.20 -7.09 26.89
CA PRO A 84 16.37 -7.79 27.40
C PRO A 84 17.66 -7.26 26.77
N ARG A 85 18.72 -7.13 27.56
CA ARG A 85 20.05 -6.73 27.04
C ARG A 85 20.73 -7.89 26.33
N GLY A 86 21.53 -7.58 25.31
CA GLY A 86 22.39 -8.56 24.61
C GLY A 86 21.75 -9.21 23.39
N LEU A 87 20.59 -8.72 22.95
CA LEU A 87 20.02 -9.07 21.64
C LEU A 87 20.83 -8.36 20.54
N THR A 88 20.78 -8.88 19.31
CA THR A 88 21.39 -8.20 18.16
C THR A 88 20.54 -7.00 17.75
N ASN A 89 21.13 -6.04 17.03
CA ASN A 89 20.41 -4.83 16.59
C ASN A 89 19.21 -5.18 15.69
N GLU A 90 19.36 -6.22 14.87
CA GLU A 90 18.32 -6.71 13.97
C GLU A 90 17.13 -7.26 14.77
N VAL A 91 17.39 -7.97 15.87
CA VAL A 91 16.34 -8.47 16.77
C VAL A 91 15.63 -7.32 17.48
N TYR A 92 16.36 -6.31 17.99
CA TYR A 92 15.72 -5.14 18.59
C TYR A 92 14.83 -4.39 17.60
N HIS A 93 15.32 -4.20 16.37
CA HIS A 93 14.55 -3.56 15.31
C HIS A 93 13.27 -4.34 15.01
N ARG A 94 13.38 -5.67 14.86
CA ARG A 94 12.23 -6.52 14.58
C ARG A 94 11.21 -6.54 15.72
N ILE A 95 11.67 -6.54 16.97
CA ILE A 95 10.80 -6.39 18.16
C ILE A 95 10.00 -5.09 18.07
N GLU A 96 10.64 -3.98 17.71
CA GLU A 96 9.97 -2.68 17.61
C GLU A 96 8.91 -2.66 16.50
N GLU A 97 9.21 -3.23 15.33
CA GLU A 97 8.23 -3.39 14.25
C GLU A 97 6.99 -4.17 14.69
N LEU A 98 7.19 -5.27 15.40
CA LEU A 98 6.11 -6.12 15.90
C LEU A 98 5.26 -5.40 16.98
N LYS A 99 5.87 -4.57 17.82
CA LYS A 99 5.12 -3.70 18.76
C LYS A 99 4.26 -2.69 18.02
N ILE A 100 4.81 -2.03 17.00
CA ILE A 100 4.06 -1.06 16.18
C ILE A 100 2.84 -1.73 15.54
N LEU A 101 2.97 -2.96 15.04
CA LEU A 101 1.84 -3.72 14.47
C LEU A 101 0.74 -3.99 15.50
N LEU A 102 1.11 -4.30 16.76
CA LEU A 102 0.15 -4.48 17.85
C LEU A 102 -0.52 -3.16 18.24
N ASP A 103 0.25 -2.09 18.43
CA ASP A 103 -0.24 -0.80 18.91
C ASP A 103 -1.18 -0.11 17.91
N GLN A 104 -0.98 -0.34 16.61
CA GLN A 104 -1.86 0.18 15.56
C GLN A 104 -3.24 -0.50 15.51
N GLY A 105 -3.43 -1.63 16.20
CA GLY A 105 -4.69 -2.39 16.19
C GLY A 105 -5.10 -2.90 14.80
N VAL A 106 -4.14 -3.03 13.88
CA VAL A 106 -4.38 -3.46 12.50
C VAL A 106 -4.48 -4.99 12.36
N VAL A 107 -3.88 -5.70 13.31
CA VAL A 107 -3.89 -7.17 13.40
C VAL A 107 -5.18 -7.64 14.08
N ASP A 108 -5.69 -8.80 13.66
CA ASP A 108 -6.81 -9.43 14.35
C ASP A 108 -6.35 -10.23 15.58
N ASP A 109 -7.31 -10.68 16.39
CA ASP A 109 -7.04 -11.43 17.63
C ASP A 109 -6.23 -12.72 17.39
N GLU A 110 -6.29 -13.30 16.18
CA GLU A 110 -5.56 -14.52 15.84
C GLU A 110 -4.09 -14.23 15.52
N ASP A 111 -3.84 -13.20 14.72
CA ASP A 111 -2.49 -12.72 14.40
C ASP A 111 -1.80 -12.10 15.63
N GLU A 112 -2.54 -11.40 16.48
CA GLU A 112 -2.04 -10.86 17.73
C GLU A 112 -1.41 -11.96 18.62
N LYS A 113 -2.04 -13.13 18.70
CA LYS A 113 -1.49 -14.28 19.44
C LYS A 113 -0.14 -14.73 18.86
N ASN A 114 -0.03 -14.79 17.53
CA ASN A 114 1.22 -15.16 16.86
C ASN A 114 2.31 -14.11 17.12
N ILE A 115 2.01 -12.82 16.93
CA ILE A 115 2.96 -11.72 17.12
C ILE A 115 3.47 -11.67 18.55
N ARG A 116 2.59 -11.82 19.55
CA ARG A 116 3.00 -11.88 20.96
C ARG A 116 3.93 -13.06 21.24
N ALA A 117 3.67 -14.22 20.64
CA ALA A 117 4.52 -15.40 20.81
C ALA A 117 5.90 -15.23 20.12
N ILE A 118 5.93 -14.58 18.95
CA ILE A 118 7.16 -14.21 18.25
C ILE A 118 8.00 -13.24 19.10
N LEU A 119 7.38 -12.19 19.64
CA LEU A 119 8.03 -11.23 20.55
C LEU A 119 8.67 -11.93 21.76
N VAL A 120 7.95 -12.87 22.38
CA VAL A 120 8.50 -13.68 23.48
C VAL A 120 9.71 -14.48 23.02
N SER A 121 9.65 -15.12 21.86
CA SER A 121 10.76 -15.94 21.37
C SER A 121 12.00 -15.14 21.00
N TYR A 122 11.86 -13.92 20.45
CA TYR A 122 13.01 -13.02 20.27
C TYR A 122 13.62 -12.61 21.60
N ARG A 123 12.79 -12.21 22.58
CA ARG A 123 13.24 -11.78 23.92
C ARG A 123 13.97 -12.88 24.69
N GLU A 124 13.53 -14.12 24.53
CA GLU A 124 14.14 -15.29 25.16
C GLU A 124 15.39 -15.80 24.40
N GLY A 125 15.69 -15.25 23.21
CA GLY A 125 16.77 -15.71 22.35
C GLY A 125 16.49 -17.06 21.67
N ASN A 126 15.22 -17.52 21.68
CA ASN A 126 14.76 -18.73 20.99
C ASN A 126 14.56 -18.50 19.49
N LEU A 127 14.45 -17.24 19.07
CA LEU A 127 14.37 -16.80 17.68
C LEU A 127 15.41 -15.70 17.45
N HIS A 128 16.07 -15.73 16.30
CA HIS A 128 17.04 -14.73 15.86
C HIS A 128 16.76 -14.36 14.40
N VAL A 129 17.31 -13.24 13.95
CA VAL A 129 17.18 -12.81 12.55
C VAL A 129 18.24 -13.52 11.73
N GLU A 130 17.82 -14.32 10.75
CA GLU A 130 18.70 -14.91 9.74
C GLU A 130 18.21 -14.56 8.35
N PRO A 131 19.09 -14.07 7.45
CA PRO A 131 18.74 -13.82 6.06
C PRO A 131 18.15 -15.06 5.40
N ARG A 132 17.09 -14.86 4.62
CA ARG A 132 16.41 -15.87 3.79
C ARG A 132 15.83 -17.04 4.56
N LYS A 133 15.63 -16.88 5.86
CA LYS A 133 15.02 -17.89 6.71
C LYS A 133 13.78 -17.34 7.37
N VAL A 134 12.73 -18.14 7.32
CA VAL A 134 11.43 -17.84 7.92
C VAL A 134 11.13 -18.81 9.04
N SER A 135 10.34 -18.36 10.00
CA SER A 135 9.70 -19.24 10.99
C SER A 135 8.19 -19.21 10.81
N LEU A 136 7.52 -20.34 11.06
CA LEU A 136 6.08 -20.47 10.84
C LEU A 136 5.35 -20.64 12.16
N TRP A 137 4.28 -19.88 12.31
CA TRP A 137 3.52 -19.73 13.55
C TRP A 137 2.05 -19.99 13.30
N LYS A 138 1.35 -20.52 14.31
CA LYS A 138 -0.11 -20.63 14.28
C LYS A 138 -0.66 -20.71 15.70
N GLY A 139 -1.65 -19.87 16.00
CA GLY A 139 -2.33 -19.85 17.30
C GLY A 139 -1.38 -19.55 18.47
N GLY A 140 -0.38 -18.70 18.25
CA GLY A 140 0.64 -18.36 19.26
C GLY A 140 1.66 -19.47 19.52
N LYS A 141 1.80 -20.44 18.63
CA LYS A 141 2.80 -21.53 18.73
C LYS A 141 3.69 -21.55 17.49
N MET A 142 4.99 -21.69 17.69
CA MET A 142 5.93 -21.97 16.60
C MET A 142 5.67 -23.39 16.08
N LYS A 143 5.23 -23.49 14.82
CA LYS A 143 4.98 -24.77 14.15
C LYS A 143 6.20 -25.27 13.39
N ARG A 144 7.05 -24.34 12.94
CA ARG A 144 8.34 -24.61 12.29
C ARG A 144 9.32 -23.50 12.68
N GLY A 145 10.49 -23.87 13.20
CA GLY A 145 11.57 -22.93 13.49
C GLY A 145 12.21 -22.37 12.21
N LEU A 146 13.23 -21.54 12.38
CA LEU A 146 13.95 -20.90 11.28
C LEU A 146 14.47 -21.94 10.27
N GLY A 147 14.10 -21.74 9.02
CA GLY A 147 14.58 -22.52 7.89
C GLY A 147 14.28 -21.82 6.58
N GLU A 148 14.68 -22.45 5.47
CA GLU A 148 14.41 -21.89 4.14
C GLU A 148 12.91 -21.63 3.93
N ASP A 149 12.65 -20.59 3.12
CA ASP A 149 11.30 -20.25 2.69
C ASP A 149 10.59 -21.46 2.07
N VAL A 150 9.29 -21.54 2.30
CA VAL A 150 8.49 -22.71 1.97
C VAL A 150 7.83 -22.49 0.63
N ASP A 151 7.98 -23.46 -0.28
CA ASP A 151 7.22 -23.45 -1.53
C ASP A 151 5.71 -23.27 -1.22
N PRO A 152 4.99 -22.38 -1.93
CA PRO A 152 3.59 -22.10 -1.64
C PRO A 152 2.69 -23.35 -1.60
N LYS A 153 2.98 -24.39 -2.39
CA LYS A 153 2.21 -25.65 -2.36
C LYS A 153 2.46 -26.42 -1.08
N ASP A 154 3.71 -26.44 -0.62
CA ASP A 154 4.08 -27.10 0.64
C ASP A 154 3.52 -26.33 1.83
N PHE A 155 3.49 -24.99 1.78
CA PHE A 155 2.85 -24.17 2.80
C PHE A 155 1.36 -24.50 2.95
N VAL A 156 0.62 -24.60 1.84
CA VAL A 156 -0.81 -25.01 1.87
C VAL A 156 -0.98 -26.40 2.50
N ASN A 157 -0.08 -27.34 2.21
CA ASN A 157 -0.12 -28.68 2.79
C ASN A 157 0.17 -28.67 4.31
N LEU A 158 1.13 -27.84 4.75
CA LEU A 158 1.43 -27.62 6.16
C LEU A 158 0.23 -27.02 6.91
N VAL A 159 -0.40 -25.98 6.36
CA VAL A 159 -1.59 -25.36 6.96
C VAL A 159 -2.73 -26.36 7.08
N LYS A 160 -2.99 -27.17 6.03
CA LYS A 160 -3.99 -28.26 6.10
C LYS A 160 -3.67 -29.29 7.19
N LYS A 161 -2.39 -29.62 7.38
CA LYS A 161 -1.96 -30.52 8.45
C LYS A 161 -2.20 -29.88 9.81
N TRP A 162 -1.79 -28.63 10.02
CA TRP A 162 -1.98 -27.93 11.29
C TRP A 162 -3.44 -27.71 11.63
N ASN A 163 -4.31 -27.44 10.64
CA ASN A 163 -5.76 -27.31 10.87
C ASN A 163 -6.40 -28.62 11.38
N LYS A 164 -5.78 -29.78 11.14
CA LYS A 164 -6.23 -31.06 11.70
C LYS A 164 -5.73 -31.28 13.13
N GLU A 165 -4.58 -30.73 13.48
CA GLU A 165 -3.94 -30.88 14.79
C GLU A 165 -4.47 -29.84 15.79
N ASP A 166 -4.73 -28.62 15.32
CA ASP A 166 -5.11 -27.46 16.11
C ASP A 166 -6.03 -26.58 15.25
N SER A 167 -7.31 -26.48 15.60
CA SER A 167 -8.29 -25.74 14.81
C SER A 167 -8.18 -24.22 14.97
N GLU A 168 -7.47 -23.73 15.98
CA GLU A 168 -7.44 -22.30 16.30
C GLU A 168 -6.29 -21.55 15.61
N GLY A 169 -6.60 -20.33 15.17
CA GLY A 169 -5.64 -19.35 14.70
C GLY A 169 -5.33 -19.39 13.20
N THR A 170 -4.94 -18.25 12.68
CA THR A 170 -4.45 -18.07 11.32
C THR A 170 -2.93 -18.35 11.28
N PRO A 171 -2.42 -18.98 10.21
CA PRO A 171 -0.98 -19.20 10.06
C PRO A 171 -0.26 -17.87 9.77
N TRP A 172 0.87 -17.66 10.45
CA TRP A 172 1.74 -16.50 10.29
C TRP A 172 3.12 -16.94 9.81
N VAL A 173 3.68 -16.22 8.85
CA VAL A 173 5.05 -16.38 8.38
C VAL A 173 5.85 -15.24 8.95
N GLU A 174 6.73 -15.54 9.91
CA GLU A 174 7.67 -14.58 10.44
C GLU A 174 8.92 -14.59 9.59
N ASP A 175 9.04 -13.57 8.75
CA ASP A 175 10.17 -13.30 7.88
C ASP A 175 10.90 -12.05 8.38
N PRO A 176 12.05 -12.22 9.05
CA PRO A 176 12.78 -11.13 9.67
C PRO A 176 13.69 -10.39 8.70
N GLU A 177 13.64 -10.66 7.38
CA GLU A 177 14.51 -9.98 6.44
C GLU A 177 14.34 -8.45 6.47
N PRO A 178 15.43 -7.70 6.66
CA PRO A 178 15.38 -6.25 6.66
C PRO A 178 15.07 -5.71 5.27
N ALA A 179 14.56 -4.49 5.24
CA ALA A 179 14.20 -3.70 4.06
C ALA A 179 15.26 -3.65 2.94
N ASP A 180 16.51 -3.98 3.23
CA ASP A 180 17.65 -3.81 2.34
C ASP A 180 17.61 -4.74 1.12
N GLU A 181 16.98 -5.92 1.18
CA GLU A 181 16.74 -6.73 -0.03
C GLU A 181 15.73 -6.06 -0.98
N MET A 182 14.89 -5.12 -0.54
CA MET A 182 14.12 -4.28 -1.46
C MET A 182 15.02 -3.36 -2.30
N ALA A 183 16.20 -2.97 -1.81
CA ALA A 183 17.14 -2.13 -2.55
C ALA A 183 17.90 -2.92 -3.64
N GLU A 184 18.18 -4.21 -3.41
CA GLU A 184 18.82 -5.07 -4.42
C GLU A 184 17.80 -5.68 -5.40
N HIS A 185 16.60 -6.05 -4.93
CA HIS A 185 15.46 -6.42 -5.79
C HIS A 185 14.86 -5.24 -6.57
N ALA A 186 15.03 -3.99 -6.10
CA ALA A 186 14.71 -2.79 -6.88
C ALA A 186 15.60 -2.63 -8.12
N LYS A 187 16.75 -3.31 -8.18
CA LYS A 187 17.62 -3.25 -9.36
C LYS A 187 16.97 -3.98 -10.54
N TYR A 188 16.30 -5.12 -10.31
CA TYR A 188 15.53 -5.84 -11.34
C TYR A 188 14.51 -6.83 -10.73
N PRO A 189 13.24 -6.46 -10.44
CA PRO A 189 12.25 -7.46 -10.10
C PRO A 189 11.76 -8.16 -11.39
N PRO A 190 11.72 -9.52 -11.43
CA PRO A 190 10.95 -10.21 -12.45
C PRO A 190 9.50 -9.72 -12.31
N CYS A 191 8.91 -9.33 -13.43
CA CYS A 191 7.52 -8.87 -13.53
C CYS A 191 6.62 -9.69 -12.60
N ASN A 192 6.12 -9.10 -11.51
CA ASN A 192 5.27 -9.82 -10.56
C ASN A 192 4.10 -10.43 -11.35
N THR A 193 4.07 -11.76 -11.44
CA THR A 193 2.99 -12.54 -12.07
C THR A 193 1.74 -12.58 -11.19
N HIS A 194 1.80 -11.98 -9.99
CA HIS A 194 0.67 -11.84 -9.09
C HIS A 194 -0.13 -10.58 -9.42
N HIS A 195 -1.43 -10.76 -9.65
CA HIS A 195 -2.39 -9.67 -9.85
C HIS A 195 -2.48 -8.86 -8.55
N GLN A 196 -1.76 -7.73 -8.48
CA GLN A 196 -1.80 -6.86 -7.31
C GLN A 196 -2.98 -5.89 -7.43
N HIS A 197 -3.88 -5.92 -6.45
CA HIS A 197 -4.93 -4.92 -6.29
C HIS A 197 -4.50 -3.88 -5.25
N LYS A 198 -4.51 -2.60 -5.64
CA LYS A 198 -4.17 -1.47 -4.75
C LYS A 198 -5.25 -0.39 -4.84
N THR A 199 -5.59 0.20 -3.69
CA THR A 199 -6.53 1.31 -3.61
C THR A 199 -5.74 2.62 -3.53
N PHE A 200 -6.10 3.56 -4.41
CA PHE A 200 -5.49 4.88 -4.50
C PHE A 200 -6.58 5.94 -4.41
N HIS A 201 -6.28 7.04 -3.72
CA HIS A 201 -7.14 8.21 -3.65
C HIS A 201 -6.70 9.22 -4.71
N TYR A 202 -7.62 9.59 -5.59
CA TYR A 202 -7.38 10.53 -6.66
C TYR A 202 -8.52 11.55 -6.73
N LEU A 203 -8.16 12.79 -7.04
CA LEU A 203 -9.13 13.82 -7.42
C LEU A 203 -9.54 13.61 -8.88
N ASP A 204 -10.82 13.87 -9.19
CA ASP A 204 -11.32 13.81 -10.57
C ASP A 204 -10.82 15.02 -11.37
N ASP A 205 -10.03 14.76 -12.42
CA ASP A 205 -9.66 15.80 -13.39
C ASP A 205 -10.68 15.85 -14.51
N THR A 206 -11.61 16.76 -14.30
CA THR A 206 -12.68 17.17 -15.19
C THR A 206 -12.21 17.50 -16.62
N GLY A 207 -10.98 18.01 -16.79
CA GLY A 207 -10.43 18.43 -18.08
C GLY A 207 -9.55 17.38 -18.77
N ALA A 208 -9.24 16.26 -18.11
CA ALA A 208 -8.28 15.30 -18.63
C ALA A 208 -8.87 14.39 -19.72
N ALA A 209 -8.09 14.14 -20.78
CA ALA A 209 -8.46 13.21 -21.84
C ALA A 209 -8.14 11.73 -21.51
N TYR A 210 -7.27 11.49 -20.52
CA TYR A 210 -6.80 10.17 -20.13
C TYR A 210 -6.82 10.02 -18.61
N LEU A 211 -6.96 8.79 -18.15
CA LEU A 211 -6.62 8.46 -16.77
C LEU A 211 -5.11 8.62 -16.60
N SER A 212 -4.68 9.22 -15.52
CA SER A 212 -3.27 9.47 -15.23
C SER A 212 -2.90 8.75 -13.95
N VAL A 213 -1.78 8.03 -13.98
CA VAL A 213 -1.30 7.22 -12.85
C VAL A 213 0.13 7.60 -12.57
N ARG A 214 0.48 7.82 -11.30
CA ARG A 214 1.85 8.15 -10.93
C ARG A 214 2.77 6.95 -11.16
N ASP A 215 4.00 7.22 -11.55
CA ASP A 215 5.06 6.21 -11.62
C ASP A 215 5.28 5.49 -10.28
N THR A 216 5.17 6.21 -9.16
CA THR A 216 5.20 5.60 -7.81
C THR A 216 4.06 4.62 -7.59
N ASP A 217 2.84 4.95 -8.04
CA ASP A 217 1.66 4.09 -7.92
C ASP A 217 1.75 2.89 -8.88
N LEU A 218 2.33 3.09 -10.06
CA LEU A 218 2.68 2.01 -10.98
C LEU A 218 3.69 1.03 -10.35
N GLY A 219 4.73 1.53 -9.69
CA GLY A 219 5.68 0.70 -8.94
C GLY A 219 4.96 -0.14 -7.87
N ARG A 220 4.02 0.45 -7.14
CA ARG A 220 3.17 -0.24 -6.14
C ARG A 220 2.19 -1.26 -6.74
N LEU A 221 1.87 -1.13 -8.02
CA LEU A 221 1.10 -2.10 -8.81
C LEU A 221 1.98 -3.19 -9.44
N GLY A 222 3.29 -3.18 -9.17
CA GLY A 222 4.24 -4.13 -9.77
C GLY A 222 4.56 -3.83 -11.24
N TYR A 223 4.33 -2.59 -11.71
CA TYR A 223 4.71 -2.17 -13.06
C TYR A 223 6.22 -2.32 -13.27
N CYS A 224 6.59 -2.93 -14.40
CA CYS A 224 7.98 -3.15 -14.77
C CYS A 224 8.19 -2.93 -16.27
N ASN A 225 9.44 -3.07 -16.72
CA ASN A 225 9.79 -2.81 -18.11
C ASN A 225 9.12 -3.78 -19.12
N ASN A 226 8.74 -4.97 -18.69
CA ASN A 226 8.11 -5.99 -19.53
C ASN A 226 6.60 -6.11 -19.30
N TYR A 227 5.96 -5.11 -18.70
CA TYR A 227 4.51 -5.10 -18.50
C TYR A 227 3.76 -5.35 -19.83
N ALA A 228 3.00 -6.44 -19.90
CA ALA A 228 2.40 -6.94 -21.14
C ALA A 228 1.42 -5.94 -21.79
N TYR A 229 0.79 -5.07 -20.99
CA TYR A 229 -0.19 -4.09 -21.46
C TYR A 229 0.40 -2.69 -21.72
N LYS A 230 1.71 -2.59 -21.97
CA LYS A 230 2.31 -1.36 -22.49
C LYS A 230 1.81 -1.06 -23.90
N LYS A 231 1.21 0.11 -24.10
CA LYS A 231 0.63 0.55 -25.39
C LYS A 231 1.49 1.60 -26.11
N GLY A 232 2.78 1.68 -25.77
CA GLY A 232 3.74 2.63 -26.34
C GLY A 232 3.66 4.05 -25.76
N TRP A 233 4.28 5.01 -26.43
CA TRP A 233 4.32 6.41 -25.99
C TRP A 233 3.21 7.23 -26.63
N ARG A 234 2.57 8.11 -25.85
CA ARG A 234 1.55 9.04 -26.30
C ARG A 234 2.05 10.47 -26.20
N ARG A 235 2.00 11.18 -27.33
CA ARG A 235 2.28 12.61 -27.39
C ARG A 235 1.07 13.39 -26.88
N MET A 236 1.27 14.21 -25.85
CA MET A 236 0.23 15.01 -25.19
C MET A 236 0.63 16.48 -25.21
N ARG A 237 -0.33 17.36 -25.52
CA ARG A 237 -0.14 18.81 -25.40
C ARG A 237 -0.59 19.23 -24.01
N THR A 238 0.29 19.88 -23.28
CA THR A 238 0.06 20.47 -21.96
C THR A 238 0.23 21.98 -22.03
N ALA A 239 -0.10 22.69 -20.95
CA ALA A 239 0.18 24.13 -20.84
C ALA A 239 1.68 24.44 -21.02
N ASN A 240 2.56 23.54 -20.57
CA ASN A 240 4.02 23.67 -20.66
C ASN A 240 4.60 23.05 -21.94
N GLY A 241 3.79 22.89 -22.99
CA GLY A 241 4.21 22.34 -24.26
C GLY A 241 3.91 20.86 -24.42
N VAL A 242 4.60 20.22 -25.37
CA VAL A 242 4.30 18.85 -25.80
C VAL A 242 5.19 17.86 -25.06
N VAL A 243 4.57 16.89 -24.39
CA VAL A 243 5.25 15.84 -23.62
C VAL A 243 4.90 14.46 -24.18
N ASN A 244 5.82 13.50 -24.07
CA ASN A 244 5.54 12.10 -24.35
C ASN A 244 5.35 11.35 -23.03
N LYS A 245 4.21 10.67 -22.88
CA LYS A 245 3.87 9.88 -21.70
C LYS A 245 3.70 8.42 -22.08
N GLN A 246 4.19 7.50 -21.26
CA GLN A 246 3.99 6.08 -21.49
C GLN A 246 2.50 5.74 -21.31
N LYS A 247 1.89 5.12 -22.33
CA LYS A 247 0.50 4.66 -22.29
C LYS A 247 0.45 3.20 -21.86
N LEU A 248 -0.48 2.87 -20.97
CA LEU A 248 -0.66 1.57 -20.33
C LEU A 248 -2.13 1.18 -20.40
N GLY A 249 -2.43 -0.10 -20.62
CA GLY A 249 -3.74 -0.67 -20.30
C GLY A 249 -3.75 -1.08 -18.83
N ILE A 250 -4.78 -0.72 -18.08
CA ILE A 250 -4.96 -1.11 -16.67
C ILE A 250 -6.42 -1.47 -16.40
N GLU A 251 -6.66 -2.25 -15.35
CA GLU A 251 -7.99 -2.51 -14.82
C GLU A 251 -8.26 -1.65 -13.59
N VAL A 252 -9.42 -1.01 -13.56
CA VAL A 252 -9.82 -0.09 -12.51
C VAL A 252 -11.26 -0.34 -12.08
N ARG A 253 -11.55 -0.13 -10.80
CA ARG A 253 -12.90 -0.17 -10.23
C ARG A 253 -13.05 0.98 -9.25
N LEU A 254 -14.27 1.49 -9.11
CA LEU A 254 -14.58 2.57 -8.17
C LEU A 254 -15.01 1.99 -6.83
N LEU A 255 -14.51 2.60 -5.76
CA LEU A 255 -14.80 2.26 -4.37
C LEU A 255 -15.55 3.44 -3.73
N MET A 256 -16.66 3.17 -3.05
CA MET A 256 -17.34 4.16 -2.22
C MET A 256 -16.58 4.36 -0.90
N LEU A 257 -16.77 5.50 -0.23
CA LEU A 257 -16.19 5.75 1.10
C LEU A 257 -16.60 4.68 2.12
N SER A 258 -17.76 4.06 1.94
CA SER A 258 -18.23 2.94 2.77
C SER A 258 -17.46 1.62 2.54
N GLY A 259 -16.45 1.59 1.65
CA GLY A 259 -15.71 0.39 1.28
C GLY A 259 -16.42 -0.54 0.28
N ASN A 260 -17.60 -0.16 -0.20
CA ASN A 260 -18.36 -0.95 -1.17
C ASN A 260 -17.96 -0.57 -2.61
N TYR A 261 -17.87 -1.56 -3.50
CA TYR A 261 -17.60 -1.30 -4.92
C TYR A 261 -18.85 -0.77 -5.63
N ILE A 262 -18.68 0.26 -6.46
CA ILE A 262 -19.77 0.78 -7.29
C ILE A 262 -20.04 -0.17 -8.48
N GLN A 263 -18.98 -0.79 -9.00
CA GLN A 263 -19.01 -1.67 -10.16
C GLN A 263 -17.82 -2.63 -10.17
N GLY A 264 -17.87 -3.65 -11.04
CA GLY A 264 -16.74 -4.54 -11.31
C GLY A 264 -15.56 -3.83 -12.00
N PHE A 265 -14.47 -4.56 -12.20
CA PHE A 265 -13.31 -4.07 -12.93
C PHE A 265 -13.64 -3.66 -14.36
N GLN A 266 -13.05 -2.55 -14.79
CA GLN A 266 -13.13 -2.04 -16.15
C GLN A 266 -11.73 -1.82 -16.69
N GLU A 267 -11.45 -2.38 -17.86
CA GLU A 267 -10.23 -2.06 -18.59
C GLU A 267 -10.28 -0.61 -19.09
N THR A 268 -9.16 0.11 -18.92
CA THR A 268 -9.01 1.45 -19.46
C THR A 268 -7.55 1.75 -19.82
N ASP A 269 -7.38 2.84 -20.56
CA ASP A 269 -6.06 3.36 -20.88
C ASP A 269 -5.66 4.43 -19.88
N ALA A 270 -4.47 4.26 -19.30
CA ALA A 270 -3.82 5.24 -18.45
C ALA A 270 -2.54 5.78 -19.09
N VAL A 271 -2.14 6.99 -18.68
CA VAL A 271 -0.82 7.56 -18.97
C VAL A 271 0.00 7.65 -17.69
N ALA A 272 1.24 7.16 -17.75
CA ALA A 272 2.18 7.25 -16.65
C ALA A 272 2.66 8.70 -16.48
N HIS A 273 2.56 9.22 -15.27
CA HIS A 273 3.00 10.55 -14.92
C HIS A 273 4.12 10.49 -13.90
N ARG A 274 5.24 11.18 -14.19
CA ARG A 274 6.26 11.46 -13.18
C ARG A 274 5.77 12.63 -12.34
N GLY A 275 5.48 12.39 -11.08
CA GLY A 275 5.02 13.40 -10.15
C GLY A 275 5.56 13.14 -8.75
N PRO A 276 5.50 14.14 -7.85
CA PRO A 276 5.91 13.94 -6.47
C PRO A 276 5.08 12.82 -5.82
N THR A 277 5.73 12.07 -4.93
CA THR A 277 5.11 10.96 -4.16
C THR A 277 3.95 11.44 -3.28
N TYR A 278 3.93 12.74 -2.96
CA TYR A 278 3.01 13.37 -2.02
C TYR A 278 2.08 14.38 -2.70
N GLY A 279 0.92 14.60 -2.08
CA GLY A 279 -0.10 15.53 -2.54
C GLY A 279 -1.27 14.86 -3.28
N SER A 280 -2.41 15.55 -3.30
CA SER A 280 -3.60 15.11 -4.02
C SER A 280 -3.34 15.12 -5.52
N TYR A 281 -3.63 14.00 -6.19
CA TYR A 281 -3.35 13.83 -7.61
C TYR A 281 -4.64 13.77 -8.42
N LEU A 282 -4.65 14.56 -9.48
CA LEU A 282 -5.72 14.63 -10.47
C LEU A 282 -5.55 13.48 -11.47
N SER A 283 -6.29 12.38 -11.29
CA SER A 283 -6.14 11.18 -12.13
C SER A 283 -7.04 11.18 -13.37
N GLY A 284 -8.05 12.04 -13.44
CA GLY A 284 -8.82 12.25 -14.66
C GLY A 284 -10.01 11.32 -14.90
N LEU A 285 -10.46 11.32 -16.17
CA LEU A 285 -11.81 11.03 -16.69
C LEU A 285 -12.52 9.72 -16.29
N PHE A 286 -11.94 8.86 -15.45
CA PHE A 286 -12.49 7.54 -15.21
C PHE A 286 -13.87 7.59 -14.54
N VAL A 287 -14.05 8.46 -13.54
CA VAL A 287 -15.35 8.66 -12.87
C VAL A 287 -16.44 8.99 -13.89
N ARG A 288 -16.15 9.86 -14.86
CA ARG A 288 -17.10 10.28 -15.92
C ARG A 288 -17.35 9.24 -16.99
N LYS A 289 -16.41 8.32 -17.23
CA LYS A 289 -16.64 7.18 -18.13
C LYS A 289 -17.56 6.14 -17.48
N SER A 290 -17.41 5.95 -16.18
CA SER A 290 -18.12 4.92 -15.42
C SER A 290 -19.47 5.39 -14.88
N LEU A 291 -19.60 6.67 -14.55
CA LEU A 291 -20.78 7.27 -13.93
C LEU A 291 -21.29 8.45 -14.77
N PHE A 292 -22.61 8.63 -14.82
CA PHE A 292 -23.21 9.91 -15.19
C PHE A 292 -23.04 10.86 -14.01
N THR A 293 -22.26 11.91 -14.20
CA THR A 293 -22.06 12.97 -13.21
C THR A 293 -22.98 14.14 -13.57
N GLY A 294 -23.57 14.78 -12.57
CA GLY A 294 -24.09 16.15 -12.74
C GLY A 294 -22.95 17.07 -13.18
N THR A 295 -23.23 18.11 -13.97
CA THR A 295 -22.20 19.00 -14.54
C THR A 295 -21.44 19.82 -13.51
N CYS A 296 -21.91 19.87 -12.26
CA CYS A 296 -21.21 20.48 -11.13
C CYS A 296 -21.62 19.79 -9.82
N PRO A 297 -20.74 19.79 -8.79
CA PRO A 297 -21.17 19.61 -7.42
C PRO A 297 -22.30 20.61 -7.10
N ASP A 298 -23.22 20.26 -6.20
CA ASP A 298 -24.20 21.23 -5.72
C ASP A 298 -23.50 22.40 -5.00
N GLY A 299 -24.26 23.45 -4.65
CA GLY A 299 -23.71 24.60 -3.92
C GLY A 299 -23.10 24.27 -2.54
N ASN A 300 -23.16 23.00 -2.11
CA ASN A 300 -22.58 22.47 -0.88
C ASN A 300 -21.40 21.53 -1.15
N GLY A 301 -20.97 21.35 -2.40
CA GLY A 301 -19.84 20.49 -2.78
C GLY A 301 -20.20 19.02 -3.02
N ASN A 302 -21.47 18.62 -2.99
CA ASN A 302 -21.86 17.23 -3.22
C ASN A 302 -21.99 16.94 -4.71
N LEU A 303 -21.32 15.89 -5.20
CA LEU A 303 -21.48 15.45 -6.58
C LEU A 303 -22.50 14.29 -6.65
N VAL A 304 -23.68 14.58 -7.21
CA VAL A 304 -24.67 13.52 -7.48
C VAL A 304 -24.25 12.74 -8.73
N VAL A 305 -24.19 11.42 -8.59
CA VAL A 305 -23.78 10.52 -9.68
C VAL A 305 -24.78 9.38 -9.86
N SER A 306 -24.92 8.90 -11.09
CA SER A 306 -25.76 7.75 -11.43
C SER A 306 -24.96 6.73 -12.23
N VAL A 307 -25.13 5.45 -11.93
CA VAL A 307 -24.53 4.37 -12.71
C VAL A 307 -25.23 4.29 -14.08
N LYS A 308 -24.44 4.14 -15.15
CA LYS A 308 -24.87 4.22 -16.56
C LYS A 308 -26.01 3.25 -16.98
N LYS A 309 -26.39 2.28 -16.14
CA LYS A 309 -27.34 1.21 -16.50
C LYS A 309 -28.58 1.05 -15.60
N HIS A 310 -28.67 1.68 -14.43
CA HIS A 310 -29.71 1.28 -13.45
C HIS A 310 -30.55 2.41 -12.82
N GLY A 311 -30.37 3.66 -13.23
CA GLY A 311 -31.34 4.73 -12.95
C GLY A 311 -31.62 5.06 -11.48
N ILE A 312 -30.77 4.66 -10.53
CA ILE A 312 -30.89 5.08 -9.12
C ILE A 312 -29.66 5.90 -8.70
N THR A 313 -29.97 7.10 -8.24
CA THR A 313 -29.17 8.19 -7.69
C THR A 313 -28.90 7.97 -6.21
N ALA A 314 -27.75 7.40 -5.87
CA ALA A 314 -27.21 7.54 -4.52
C ALA A 314 -26.43 8.85 -4.44
N ASN A 315 -26.57 9.60 -3.34
CA ASN A 315 -25.60 10.62 -3.00
C ASN A 315 -24.29 9.90 -2.71
N ILE A 316 -23.25 10.23 -3.47
CA ILE A 316 -21.90 9.81 -3.16
C ILE A 316 -21.24 11.03 -2.54
N ASP A 317 -20.88 10.91 -1.27
CA ASP A 317 -20.00 11.89 -0.63
C ASP A 317 -18.66 11.82 -1.37
N VAL A 318 -18.31 12.91 -2.06
CA VAL A 318 -17.04 13.04 -2.77
C VAL A 318 -16.14 13.92 -1.92
N VAL A 319 -14.99 13.38 -1.51
CA VAL A 319 -13.89 14.11 -0.85
C VAL A 319 -12.84 14.43 -1.89
#